data_AF-A0A0M0T2W2-F1
#
_entry.id   AF-A0A0M0T2W2-F1
#
_cell.length_a   1.000
_cell.length_b   1.000
_cell.length_c   1.000
_cell.angle_alpha   90.00
_cell.angle_beta   90.00
_cell.angle_gamma   90.00
#
_symmetry.space_group_name_H-M   'P 1'
#
loop_
_entity.id
_entity.type
_entity.pdbx_description
1 polymer ?
#
loop_
_entity_poly.entity_id
_entity_poly.type
_entity_poly.pdbx_seq_one_letter_code
_entity_poly.pdbx_strand_id
1 'polypeptide(L)'
;MDKISITVAIISAAISMYVGIIQHIREKKINQTNLESIYFNDIYKEFLIKKIPEARKYIHVKNDGSVIGIEKMIEELNTIRQDSLYYHYNDSKFFEKLKSDLQDLEDYLINKSNKKLSSEEHSEFYENVKIKLMKIYKTINNKFLGTK
;
A
#
# COMPACT_ATOMS: atom_id res chain seq x y z
N MET A 1 -46.71 -37.99 -18.27
CA MET A 1 -45.80 -36.86 -18.54
C MET A 1 -45.73 -35.90 -17.35
N ASP A 2 -46.85 -35.65 -16.67
CA ASP A 2 -46.95 -34.68 -15.56
C ASP A 2 -46.00 -34.92 -14.37
N LYS A 3 -45.81 -36.17 -13.94
CA LYS A 3 -44.90 -36.50 -12.82
C LYS A 3 -43.43 -36.16 -13.13
N ILE A 4 -43.00 -36.31 -14.38
CA ILE A 4 -41.64 -36.02 -14.82
C ILE A 4 -41.42 -34.50 -14.78
N SER A 5 -42.36 -33.73 -15.34
CA SER A 5 -42.32 -32.27 -15.35
C SER A 5 -42.29 -31.67 -13.94
N ILE A 6 -43.09 -32.21 -13.01
CA ILE A 6 -43.11 -31.76 -11.60
C ILE A 6 -41.77 -32.05 -10.92
N THR A 7 -41.19 -33.23 -11.15
CA THR A 7 -39.89 -33.61 -10.55
C THR A 7 -38.77 -32.71 -11.05
N VAL A 8 -38.73 -32.45 -12.36
CA VAL A 8 -37.76 -31.54 -12.98
C VAL A 8 -37.93 -30.13 -12.42
N ALA A 9 -39.17 -29.64 -12.28
CA ALA A 9 -39.44 -28.30 -11.73
C ALA A 9 -38.94 -28.14 -10.29
N ILE A 10 -39.15 -29.14 -9.42
CA ILE A 10 -38.66 -29.11 -8.03
C ILE A 10 -37.13 -29.06 -7.98
N ILE A 11 -36.46 -29.87 -8.80
CA ILE A 11 -35.00 -29.89 -8.87
C ILE A 11 -34.46 -28.55 -9.39
N SER A 12 -35.08 -27.99 -10.44
CA SER A 12 -34.72 -26.67 -10.97
C SER A 12 -34.92 -25.55 -9.94
N ALA A 13 -35.99 -25.61 -9.14
CA ALA A 13 -36.23 -24.64 -8.08
C ALA A 13 -35.17 -24.74 -6.96
N ALA A 14 -34.79 -25.95 -6.55
CA ALA A 14 -33.75 -26.17 -5.54
C ALA A 14 -32.37 -25.68 -6.02
N ILE A 15 -31.99 -25.96 -7.28
CA ILE A 15 -30.75 -25.48 -7.87
C ILE A 15 -30.74 -23.95 -7.93
N SER A 16 -31.85 -23.33 -8.36
CA SER A 16 -31.97 -21.87 -8.46
C SER A 16 -31.82 -21.20 -7.09
N MET A 17 -32.42 -21.78 -6.05
CA MET A 17 -32.27 -21.30 -4.67
C MET A 17 -30.82 -21.41 -4.18
N TYR A 18 -30.16 -22.54 -4.44
CA TYR A 18 -28.76 -22.75 -4.07
C TYR A 18 -27.81 -21.77 -4.77
N VAL A 19 -27.99 -21.56 -6.08
CA VAL A 19 -27.21 -20.58 -6.85
C VAL A 19 -27.42 -19.17 -6.30
N GLY A 20 -28.65 -18.78 -5.98
CA GLY A 20 -28.95 -17.47 -5.38
C GLY A 20 -28.22 -17.23 -4.06
N ILE A 21 -28.14 -18.24 -3.19
CA ILE A 21 -27.40 -18.14 -1.92
C ILE A 21 -25.90 -17.92 -2.17
N ILE A 22 -25.29 -18.72 -3.05
CA ILE A 22 -23.87 -18.55 -3.40
C ILE A 22 -23.62 -17.17 -4.01
N GLN A 23 -24.51 -16.73 -4.90
CA GLN A 23 -24.40 -15.44 -5.56
C GLN A 23 -24.44 -14.28 -4.56
N HIS A 24 -25.37 -14.31 -3.61
CA HIS A 24 -25.47 -13.30 -2.56
C HIS A 24 -24.21 -13.23 -1.68
N ILE A 25 -23.65 -14.38 -1.29
CA ILE A 25 -22.39 -14.44 -0.51
C ILE A 25 -21.23 -13.86 -1.33
N ARG A 26 -21.13 -14.20 -2.62
CA ARG A 26 -20.10 -13.69 -3.52
C ARG A 26 -20.22 -12.18 -3.72
N GLU A 27 -21.43 -11.67 -3.96
CA GLU A 27 -21.70 -10.24 -4.15
C GLU A 27 -21.29 -9.43 -2.91
N LYS A 28 -21.63 -9.91 -1.71
CA LYS A 28 -21.20 -9.24 -0.46
C LYS A 28 -19.68 -9.16 -0.36
N LYS A 29 -18.98 -10.25 -0.69
CA LYS A 29 -17.51 -10.29 -0.68
C LYS A 29 -16.91 -9.35 -1.74
N ILE A 30 -17.46 -9.35 -2.95
CA ILE A 30 -17.03 -8.45 -4.04
C ILE A 30 -17.24 -6.99 -3.63
N ASN A 31 -18.37 -6.64 -3.04
CA ASN A 31 -18.65 -5.28 -2.59
C ASN A 31 -17.67 -4.82 -1.51
N GLN A 32 -17.31 -5.69 -0.57
CA GLN A 32 -16.28 -5.41 0.43
C GLN A 32 -14.91 -5.17 -0.20
N THR A 33 -14.47 -6.06 -1.10
CA THR A 33 -13.19 -5.90 -1.81
C THR A 33 -13.17 -4.65 -2.69
N ASN A 34 -14.30 -4.28 -3.31
CA ASN A 34 -14.43 -3.06 -4.08
C ASN A 34 -14.29 -1.82 -3.19
N LEU A 35 -14.95 -1.78 -2.03
CA LEU A 35 -14.82 -0.69 -1.08
C LEU A 35 -13.38 -0.56 -0.55
N GLU A 36 -12.74 -1.68 -0.20
CA GLU A 36 -11.33 -1.68 0.20
C GLU A 36 -10.40 -1.16 -0.90
N SER A 37 -10.67 -1.52 -2.15
CA SER A 37 -9.91 -1.04 -3.31
C SER A 37 -10.10 0.46 -3.57
N ILE A 38 -11.30 0.99 -3.33
CA ILE A 38 -11.59 2.43 -3.43
C ILE A 38 -10.78 3.18 -2.37
N TYR A 39 -10.90 2.80 -1.10
CA TYR A 39 -10.13 3.45 -0.03
C TYR A 39 -8.63 3.34 -0.26
N PHE A 40 -8.15 2.19 -0.72
CA PHE A 40 -6.74 2.00 -1.04
C PHE A 40 -6.27 2.94 -2.16
N ASN A 41 -7.04 3.05 -3.24
CA ASN A 41 -6.71 3.93 -4.36
C ASN A 41 -6.72 5.41 -3.92
N ASP A 42 -7.73 5.80 -3.16
CA ASP A 42 -7.87 7.18 -2.69
C ASP A 42 -6.72 7.59 -1.76
N ILE A 43 -6.28 6.66 -0.89
CA ILE A 43 -5.17 6.93 0.03
C ILE A 43 -3.83 6.87 -0.70
N TYR A 44 -3.52 5.83 -1.47
CA TYR A 44 -2.13 5.54 -1.87
C TYR A 44 -1.77 5.86 -3.31
N LYS A 45 -2.72 5.95 -4.25
CA LYS A 45 -2.41 6.05 -5.69
C LYS A 45 -1.55 7.28 -6.00
N GLU A 46 -1.90 8.43 -5.43
CA GLU A 46 -1.16 9.67 -5.66
C GLU A 46 0.27 9.59 -5.08
N PHE A 47 0.42 9.02 -3.87
CA PHE A 47 1.73 8.86 -3.25
C PHE A 47 2.67 7.97 -4.06
N LEU A 48 2.18 6.80 -4.49
CA LEU A 48 2.99 5.81 -5.17
C LEU A 48 3.42 6.25 -6.58
N ILE A 49 2.53 6.90 -7.31
CA ILE A 49 2.76 7.24 -8.72
C ILE A 49 3.44 8.60 -8.87
N LYS A 50 3.16 9.54 -7.97
CA LYS A 50 3.53 10.94 -8.15
C LYS A 50 4.36 11.48 -7.00
N LYS A 51 3.81 11.56 -5.79
CA LYS A 51 4.43 12.34 -4.70
C LYS A 51 5.78 11.78 -4.26
N ILE A 52 5.88 10.46 -4.03
CA ILE A 52 7.16 9.83 -3.64
C ILE A 52 8.21 9.97 -4.77
N PRO A 53 7.91 9.61 -6.04
CA PRO A 53 8.87 9.82 -7.13
C PRO A 53 9.29 11.28 -7.31
N GLU A 54 8.38 12.22 -7.14
CA GLU A 54 8.69 13.65 -7.21
C GLU A 54 9.57 14.09 -6.05
N ALA A 55 9.25 13.72 -4.81
CA ALA A 55 10.06 14.04 -3.63
C ALA A 55 11.48 13.48 -3.73
N ARG A 56 11.63 12.24 -4.23
CA ARG A 56 12.93 11.59 -4.43
C ARG A 56 13.85 12.39 -5.37
N LYS A 57 13.29 13.14 -6.33
CA LYS A 57 14.09 13.96 -7.26
C LYS A 57 14.80 15.13 -6.58
N TYR A 58 14.36 15.56 -5.39
CA TYR A 58 14.98 16.69 -4.68
C TYR A 58 16.17 16.24 -3.82
N ILE A 59 16.28 14.95 -3.52
CA ILE A 59 17.33 14.40 -2.64
C ILE A 59 18.63 14.31 -3.43
N HIS A 60 19.64 15.06 -2.98
CA HIS A 60 20.95 15.09 -3.60
C HIS A 60 22.09 15.12 -2.59
N VAL A 61 23.18 14.45 -2.93
CA VAL A 61 24.46 14.61 -2.25
C VAL A 61 25.30 15.63 -3.02
N LYS A 62 25.69 16.71 -2.36
CA LYS A 62 26.58 17.75 -2.91
C LYS A 62 28.01 17.25 -3.04
N ASN A 63 28.83 17.95 -3.81
CA ASN A 63 30.26 17.66 -3.97
C ASN A 63 31.04 17.73 -2.64
N ASP A 64 30.54 18.45 -1.64
CA ASP A 64 31.14 18.54 -0.31
C ASP A 64 30.69 17.43 0.66
N GLY A 65 29.95 16.44 0.15
CA GLY A 65 29.41 15.31 0.90
C GLY A 65 28.08 15.58 1.61
N SER A 66 27.53 16.80 1.53
CA SER A 66 26.31 17.17 2.25
C SER A 66 25.06 16.63 1.55
N VAL A 67 24.17 15.96 2.28
CA VAL A 67 22.84 15.56 1.79
C VAL A 67 21.86 16.72 1.95
N ILE A 68 21.14 17.07 0.89
CA ILE A 68 20.14 18.15 0.86
C ILE A 68 18.83 17.69 0.21
N GLY A 69 17.76 18.45 0.45
CA GLY A 69 16.47 18.27 -0.23
C GLY A 69 15.66 17.08 0.29
N ILE A 70 15.89 16.67 1.54
CA ILE A 70 15.18 15.55 2.17
C ILE A 70 13.82 15.96 2.73
N GLU A 71 13.58 17.26 2.92
CA GLU A 71 12.43 17.82 3.63
C GLU A 71 11.12 17.41 2.95
N LYS A 72 11.09 17.52 1.62
CA LYS A 72 9.93 17.12 0.82
C LYS A 72 9.63 15.62 1.00
N MET A 73 10.65 14.77 1.04
CA MET A 73 10.42 13.33 1.27
C MET A 73 9.87 13.09 2.68
N ILE A 74 10.42 13.73 3.70
CA ILE A 74 9.94 13.60 5.09
C ILE A 74 8.48 14.05 5.21
N GLU A 75 8.10 15.13 4.53
CA GLU A 75 6.71 15.60 4.49
C GLU A 75 5.78 14.57 3.85
N GLU A 76 6.16 13.99 2.71
CA GLU A 76 5.34 12.96 2.05
C GLU A 76 5.22 11.69 2.91
N LEU A 77 6.31 11.24 3.55
CA LEU A 77 6.28 10.10 4.46
C LEU A 77 5.36 10.34 5.66
N ASN A 78 5.38 11.55 6.23
CA ASN A 78 4.48 11.96 7.29
C ASN A 78 3.02 11.99 6.83
N THR A 79 2.76 12.52 5.64
CA THR A 79 1.40 12.60 5.08
C THR A 79 0.83 11.20 4.84
N ILE A 80 1.61 10.27 4.27
CA ILE A 80 1.19 8.86 4.12
C ILE A 80 0.81 8.25 5.47
N ARG A 81 1.58 8.54 6.53
CA ARG A 81 1.31 8.03 7.88
C ARG A 81 -0.04 8.53 8.41
N GLN A 82 -0.35 9.82 8.21
CA GLN A 82 -1.61 10.44 8.63
C GLN A 82 -2.79 9.92 7.82
N ASP A 83 -2.67 9.87 6.50
CA ASP A 83 -3.75 9.39 5.62
C ASP A 83 -4.01 7.88 5.82
N SER A 84 -3.03 7.15 6.37
CA SER A 84 -3.17 5.74 6.73
C SER A 84 -3.85 5.50 8.08
N LEU A 85 -4.26 6.53 8.85
CA LEU A 85 -4.90 6.36 10.16
C LEU A 85 -6.18 5.52 10.12
N TYR A 86 -6.90 5.49 9.00
CA TYR A 86 -8.01 4.54 8.81
C TYR A 86 -7.58 3.09 9.12
N TYR A 87 -6.40 2.69 8.64
CA TYR A 87 -5.86 1.36 8.89
C TYR A 87 -5.34 1.17 10.30
N HIS A 88 -5.02 2.24 11.05
CA HIS A 88 -4.73 2.08 12.47
C HIS A 88 -5.92 1.42 13.21
N TYR A 89 -7.15 1.83 12.85
CA TYR A 89 -8.37 1.30 13.45
C TYR A 89 -8.87 0.00 12.78
N ASN A 90 -8.72 -0.12 11.46
CA ASN A 90 -9.29 -1.24 10.70
C ASN A 90 -8.31 -2.42 10.49
N ASP A 91 -7.00 -2.16 10.44
CA ASP A 91 -5.94 -3.17 10.24
C ASP A 91 -4.61 -2.72 10.87
N SER A 92 -4.56 -2.73 12.20
CA SER A 92 -3.43 -2.21 12.97
C SER A 92 -2.10 -2.90 12.62
N LYS A 93 -2.13 -4.18 12.20
CA LYS A 93 -0.93 -4.92 11.78
C LYS A 93 -0.32 -4.32 10.53
N PHE A 94 -1.15 -4.05 9.52
CA PHE A 94 -0.69 -3.35 8.32
C PHE A 94 -0.20 -1.94 8.65
N PHE A 95 -0.96 -1.19 9.45
CA PHE A 95 -0.61 0.17 9.81
C PHE A 95 0.74 0.28 10.53
N GLU A 96 0.97 -0.53 11.58
CA GLU A 96 2.25 -0.48 12.31
C GLU A 96 3.43 -0.92 11.44
N LYS A 97 3.23 -1.88 10.53
CA LYS A 97 4.27 -2.26 9.57
C LYS A 97 4.59 -1.14 8.59
N LEU A 98 3.57 -0.49 8.02
CA LEU A 98 3.76 0.65 7.13
C LEU A 98 4.45 1.81 7.86
N LYS A 99 3.95 2.16 9.04
CA LYS A 99 4.55 3.20 9.89
C LYS A 99 6.02 2.91 10.18
N SER A 100 6.37 1.68 10.52
CA SER A 100 7.77 1.27 10.75
C SER A 100 8.62 1.45 9.49
N ASP A 101 8.12 1.04 8.32
CA ASP A 101 8.85 1.19 7.05
C ASP A 101 9.04 2.66 6.65
N LEU A 102 8.05 3.52 6.93
CA LEU A 102 8.14 4.97 6.70
C LEU A 102 9.17 5.61 7.65
N GLN A 103 9.13 5.29 8.94
CA GLN A 103 10.09 5.79 9.95
C GLN A 103 11.52 5.36 9.62
N ASP A 104 11.71 4.12 9.18
CA ASP A 104 13.04 3.61 8.82
C ASP A 104 13.69 4.38 7.64
N LEU A 105 12.88 4.94 6.72
CA LEU A 105 13.38 5.84 5.69
C LEU A 105 13.63 7.26 6.21
N GLU A 106 12.69 7.79 6.98
CA GLU A 106 12.79 9.13 7.60
C GLU A 106 14.06 9.24 8.47
N ASP A 107 14.23 8.29 9.40
CA ASP A 107 15.40 8.22 10.28
C ASP A 107 16.70 8.09 9.49
N TYR A 108 16.71 7.30 8.41
CA TYR A 108 17.87 7.16 7.56
C TYR A 108 18.27 8.48 6.91
N LEU A 109 17.29 9.21 6.35
CA LEU A 109 17.53 10.49 5.69
C LEU A 109 18.04 11.54 6.68
N ILE A 110 17.41 11.67 7.86
CA ILE A 110 17.83 12.61 8.91
C ILE A 110 19.24 12.28 9.41
N ASN A 111 19.53 11.00 9.64
CA ASN A 111 20.85 10.59 10.11
C ASN A 111 21.95 10.86 9.09
N LYS A 112 21.66 10.70 7.79
CA LYS A 112 22.63 10.97 6.72
C LYS A 112 22.74 12.46 6.39
N SER A 113 21.70 13.28 6.56
CA SER A 113 21.81 14.74 6.39
C SER A 113 22.62 15.43 7.47
N ASN A 114 22.68 14.84 8.67
CA ASN A 114 23.49 15.35 9.78
C ASN A 114 24.99 15.00 9.66
N LYS A 115 25.41 14.35 8.57
CA LYS A 115 26.80 13.90 8.35
C LYS A 115 27.25 14.27 6.95
N LYS A 116 28.56 14.43 6.78
CA LYS A 116 29.17 14.50 5.44
C LYS A 116 29.47 13.09 4.96
N LEU A 117 29.00 12.76 3.76
CA LEU A 117 29.32 11.52 3.08
C LEU A 117 30.65 11.63 2.36
N SER A 118 31.44 10.57 2.39
CA SER A 118 32.57 10.40 1.49
C SER A 118 32.09 10.05 0.07
N SER A 119 32.96 10.25 -0.94
CA SER A 119 32.65 9.92 -2.33
C SER A 119 32.24 8.45 -2.52
N GLU A 120 32.81 7.53 -1.75
CA GLU A 120 32.49 6.09 -1.80
C GLU A 120 31.08 5.80 -1.25
N GLU A 121 30.63 6.57 -0.25
CA GLU A 121 29.31 6.41 0.37
C GLU A 121 28.16 7.02 -0.46
N HIS A 122 28.44 7.80 -1.51
CA HIS A 122 27.40 8.42 -2.34
C HIS A 122 26.50 7.35 -3.00
N SER A 123 27.11 6.34 -3.61
CA SER A 123 26.38 5.24 -4.25
C SER A 123 25.59 4.43 -3.23
N GLU A 124 26.19 4.18 -2.06
CA GLU A 124 25.56 3.45 -0.96
C GLU A 124 24.34 4.20 -0.43
N PHE A 125 24.41 5.53 -0.34
CA PHE A 125 23.30 6.37 0.07
C PHE A 125 22.08 6.18 -0.83
N TYR A 126 22.26 6.32 -2.15
CA TYR A 126 21.15 6.17 -3.09
C TYR A 126 20.58 4.75 -3.14
N GLU A 127 21.43 3.72 -2.99
CA GLU A 127 20.95 2.35 -2.95
C GLU A 127 20.14 2.06 -1.68
N ASN A 128 20.56 2.56 -0.52
CA ASN A 128 19.79 2.44 0.72
C ASN A 128 18.44 3.16 0.63
N VAL A 129 18.40 4.38 0.08
CA VAL A 129 17.14 5.10 -0.17
C VAL A 129 16.22 4.27 -1.06
N LYS A 130 16.75 3.69 -2.15
CA LYS A 130 16.01 2.82 -3.05
C LYS A 130 15.47 1.58 -2.34
N ILE A 131 16.28 0.87 -1.57
CA ILE A 131 15.87 -0.33 -0.84
C ILE A 131 14.72 -0.02 0.13
N LYS A 132 14.84 1.07 0.89
CA LYS A 132 13.82 1.50 1.85
C LYS A 132 12.53 1.91 1.16
N LEU A 133 12.60 2.64 0.04
CA LEU A 133 11.44 2.92 -0.80
C LEU A 133 10.79 1.64 -1.34
N MET A 134 11.58 0.68 -1.85
CA MET A 134 11.05 -0.60 -2.32
C MET A 134 10.29 -1.35 -1.21
N LYS A 135 10.77 -1.27 0.03
CA LYS A 135 10.11 -1.86 1.20
C LYS A 135 8.73 -1.21 1.44
N ILE A 136 8.65 0.11 1.40
CA ILE A 136 7.38 0.86 1.53
C ILE A 136 6.40 0.47 0.42
N TYR A 137 6.84 0.48 -0.84
CA TYR A 137 5.99 0.08 -1.98
C TYR A 137 5.50 -1.37 -1.83
N LYS A 138 6.39 -2.27 -1.40
CA LYS A 138 6.03 -3.67 -1.17
C LYS A 138 4.99 -3.82 -0.06
N THR A 139 5.15 -3.10 1.06
CA THR A 139 4.18 -3.14 2.16
C THR A 139 2.80 -2.67 1.72
N ILE A 140 2.73 -1.56 0.97
CA ILE A 140 1.48 -1.02 0.43
C ILE A 140 0.86 -1.98 -0.60
N ASN A 141 1.64 -2.50 -1.55
CA ASN A 141 1.15 -3.43 -2.57
C ASN A 141 0.71 -4.77 -2.00
N ASN A 142 1.41 -5.29 -1.00
CA ASN A 142 1.03 -6.54 -0.33
C ASN A 142 -0.36 -6.45 0.29
N LYS A 143 -0.69 -5.29 0.89
CA LYS A 143 -2.04 -5.02 1.41
C LYS A 143 -3.08 -5.02 0.30
N PHE A 144 -2.79 -4.39 -0.84
CA PHE A 144 -3.68 -4.39 -2.01
C PHE A 144 -3.94 -5.78 -2.58
N LEU A 145 -2.88 -6.59 -2.70
CA LEU A 145 -2.96 -7.95 -3.25
C LEU A 145 -3.53 -8.97 -2.25
N GLY A 146 -3.74 -8.59 -0.99
CA GLY A 146 -4.18 -9.49 0.08
C GLY A 146 -3.14 -10.54 0.51
N THR A 147 -1.89 -10.35 0.11
CA THR A 147 -0.76 -11.21 0.53
C THR A 147 -0.18 -10.66 1.84
N LYS A 148 -0.45 -11.35 2.95
CA LYS A 148 0.06 -11.02 4.31
C LYS A 148 1.54 -10.69 4.33
#